data_AF-A0A933WLC7-F1
#
_entry.id   AF-A0A933WLC7-F1
#
_cell.length_a   1.000
_cell.length_b   1.000
_cell.length_c   1.000
_cell.angle_alpha   90.00
_cell.angle_beta   90.00
_cell.angle_gamma   90.00
#
_symmetry.space_group_name_H-M   'P 1'
#
loop_
_entity.id
_entity.type
_entity.pdbx_description
1 polymer ?
#
loop_
_entity_poly.entity_id
_entity_poly.type
_entity_poly.pdbx_seq_one_letter_code
_entity_poly.pdbx_strand_id
1 'polypeptide(L)'
;MRRFMKGLWFIGFTALLLEAGIRATGLDMRVLRPLLFYQQAIPELHEPSSDLELLYRLRPGAQTVLVGASFHVNDLGFRDPPRLPRKAPGVVRIFCLGASYMFGARVDDEESLPRQLETLLNRDFQGRFEVWNAGVSAYNVRQEAAYARTIERKYEPDLLLFHLNGTGRRAFLPGQPHARLFRDDPRLYLENLAWTPLGSGPWARRLLAASALYRTAVIWRNRRHPVQEPRPEYTDALGQQAWRDYLAGSAPALPKAALVLGRGPLPGGVLPLISLYRGPHVPARLPPEYFLIHPPAPVYRLQAQVVARRLAEEFPGLIRWQARAPRLVPAMSAAAVPYRLNAREIAEAGRAMREAGRDDCLASLPSGPAPARPSAPTGSVPDPPHPARVVPQVDPVLDQAARFCDQGREGQALAVLAKSPTRQARHRTALVYQRLGRFPEAVSVLEGLLREDPANAVYLKDLGISEHLSGRTKDAVRDLERSLRLAPDLLAATQSLGTILQARGNRGEALRLYRRALQVPAMLGREPLRTQIQDSARRLERQASRP
;
A
#
# COMPACT_ATOMS: atom_id res chain seq x y z
N MET A 1 -27.31 -20.39 53.21
CA MET A 1 -27.95 -20.94 51.97
C MET A 1 -28.87 -19.94 51.24
N ARG A 2 -30.19 -19.87 51.49
CA ARG A 2 -31.19 -19.29 50.54
C ARG A 2 -30.90 -17.88 50.02
N ARG A 3 -30.50 -16.91 50.86
CA ARG A 3 -30.18 -15.53 50.42
C ARG A 3 -28.99 -15.49 49.43
N PHE A 4 -27.94 -16.26 49.70
CA PHE A 4 -26.76 -16.39 48.83
C PHE A 4 -27.12 -16.95 47.44
N MET A 5 -27.93 -18.02 47.40
CA MET A 5 -28.38 -18.60 46.11
C MET A 5 -29.24 -17.62 45.30
N LYS A 6 -30.12 -16.84 45.95
CA LYS A 6 -30.90 -15.79 45.27
C LYS A 6 -29.99 -14.72 44.64
N GLY A 7 -28.91 -14.31 45.31
CA GLY A 7 -27.91 -13.40 44.76
C GLY A 7 -27.19 -13.98 43.54
N LEU A 8 -26.76 -15.24 43.62
CA LEU A 8 -26.10 -15.93 42.50
C LEU A 8 -27.00 -16.03 41.25
N TRP A 9 -28.28 -16.37 41.44
CA TRP A 9 -29.28 -16.40 40.38
C TRP A 9 -29.52 -15.03 39.74
N PHE A 10 -29.61 -13.96 40.54
CA PHE A 10 -29.80 -12.60 40.03
C PHE A 10 -28.60 -12.14 39.17
N ILE A 11 -27.37 -12.44 39.59
CA ILE A 11 -26.16 -12.14 38.82
C ILE A 11 -26.15 -12.91 37.49
N GLY A 12 -26.43 -14.22 37.52
CA GLY A 12 -26.48 -15.06 36.32
C GLY A 12 -27.55 -14.60 35.31
N PHE A 13 -28.77 -14.31 35.79
CA PHE A 13 -29.86 -13.79 34.97
C PHE A 13 -29.53 -12.43 34.34
N THR A 14 -28.93 -11.52 35.13
CA THR A 14 -28.48 -10.20 34.63
C THR A 14 -27.41 -10.35 33.54
N ALA A 15 -26.45 -11.25 33.72
CA ALA A 15 -25.42 -11.53 32.72
C ALA A 15 -26.01 -12.10 31.41
N LEU A 16 -27.02 -12.96 31.50
CA LEU A 16 -27.73 -13.51 30.33
C LEU A 16 -28.51 -12.42 29.57
N LEU A 17 -29.21 -11.52 30.28
CA LEU A 17 -29.89 -10.38 29.64
C LEU A 17 -28.91 -9.42 28.95
N LEU A 18 -27.77 -9.13 29.57
CA LEU A 18 -26.72 -8.31 28.97
C LEU A 18 -26.09 -8.98 27.73
N GLU A 19 -25.78 -10.28 27.81
CA GLU A 19 -25.28 -11.08 26.68
C GLU A 19 -26.28 -11.07 25.50
N ALA A 20 -27.58 -11.25 25.77
CA ALA A 20 -28.64 -11.19 24.76
C ALA A 20 -28.79 -9.78 24.15
N GLY A 21 -28.80 -8.73 24.98
CA GLY A 21 -28.91 -7.33 24.51
C GLY A 21 -27.72 -6.89 23.67
N ILE A 22 -26.50 -7.28 24.05
CA ILE A 22 -25.28 -7.01 23.26
C ILE A 22 -25.33 -7.73 21.91
N ARG A 23 -25.84 -8.98 21.85
CA ARG A 23 -26.04 -9.71 20.58
C ARG A 23 -27.09 -9.05 19.69
N ALA A 24 -28.26 -8.73 20.24
CA ALA A 24 -29.35 -8.11 19.50
C ALA A 24 -28.96 -6.74 18.91
N THR A 25 -28.11 -5.99 19.62
CA THR A 25 -27.59 -4.70 19.13
C THR A 25 -26.31 -4.83 18.29
N GLY A 26 -25.55 -5.92 18.40
CA GLY A 26 -24.21 -6.06 17.81
C GLY A 26 -23.20 -5.07 18.38
N LEU A 27 -23.37 -4.66 19.65
CA LEU A 27 -22.56 -3.60 20.28
C LEU A 27 -21.07 -3.95 20.32
N ASP A 28 -20.74 -5.21 20.58
CA ASP A 28 -19.36 -5.74 20.54
C ASP A 28 -18.65 -5.39 19.22
N MET A 29 -19.29 -5.69 18.09
CA MET A 29 -18.74 -5.46 16.75
C MET A 29 -18.69 -3.98 16.38
N ARG A 30 -19.65 -3.16 16.86
CA ARG A 30 -19.63 -1.70 16.67
C ARG A 30 -18.46 -1.05 17.40
N VAL A 31 -18.13 -1.49 18.62
CA VAL A 31 -17.00 -0.98 19.40
C VAL A 31 -15.66 -1.56 18.93
N LEU A 32 -15.66 -2.77 18.34
CA LEU A 32 -14.46 -3.36 17.73
C LEU A 32 -13.99 -2.59 16.48
N ARG A 33 -14.91 -2.23 15.58
CA ARG A 33 -14.61 -1.65 14.26
C ARG A 33 -13.54 -0.54 14.27
N PRO A 34 -13.54 0.47 15.16
CA PRO A 34 -12.51 1.52 15.19
C PRO A 34 -11.16 1.10 15.79
N LEU A 35 -11.00 -0.11 16.34
CA LEU A 35 -9.73 -0.62 16.86
C LEU A 35 -8.96 -1.52 15.88
N LEU A 36 -9.62 -1.99 14.81
CA LEU A 36 -9.01 -2.86 13.81
C LEU A 36 -7.99 -2.10 12.95
N PHE A 37 -6.96 -2.81 12.51
CA PHE A 37 -6.05 -2.32 11.47
C PHE A 37 -6.68 -2.56 10.08
N TYR A 38 -6.55 -1.61 9.16
CA TYR A 38 -7.18 -1.69 7.84
C TYR A 38 -6.15 -1.52 6.71
N GLN A 39 -6.29 -2.33 5.68
CA GLN A 39 -5.61 -2.12 4.40
C GLN A 39 -6.30 -0.95 3.67
N GLN A 40 -5.68 0.22 3.69
CA GLN A 40 -6.17 1.45 3.03
C GLN A 40 -5.25 1.96 1.90
N ALA A 41 -4.10 1.32 1.66
CA ALA A 41 -3.10 1.80 0.71
C ALA A 41 -3.54 1.62 -0.76
N ILE A 42 -4.13 0.47 -1.11
CA ILE A 42 -4.48 0.13 -2.50
C ILE A 42 -5.80 -0.69 -2.60
N PRO A 43 -6.94 -0.21 -2.09
CA PRO A 43 -8.17 -1.00 -2.01
C PRO A 43 -8.72 -1.46 -3.38
N GLU A 44 -8.34 -0.79 -4.47
CA GLU A 44 -8.72 -1.12 -5.85
C GLU A 44 -8.16 -2.48 -6.30
N LEU A 45 -6.94 -2.81 -5.87
CA LEU A 45 -6.23 -4.03 -6.24
C LEU A 45 -6.57 -5.24 -5.38
N HIS A 46 -7.38 -5.08 -4.32
CA HIS A 46 -7.65 -6.15 -3.36
C HIS A 46 -9.12 -6.61 -3.39
N GLU A 47 -9.36 -7.85 -2.96
CA GLU A 47 -10.70 -8.42 -2.80
C GLU A 47 -10.77 -9.36 -1.59
N PRO A 48 -11.96 -9.61 -1.00
CA PRO A 48 -12.15 -10.66 0.01
C PRO A 48 -11.59 -12.01 -0.43
N SER A 49 -10.96 -12.71 0.51
CA SER A 49 -10.62 -14.12 0.38
C SER A 49 -11.60 -14.95 1.21
N SER A 50 -11.98 -16.13 0.72
CA SER A 50 -12.68 -17.14 1.50
C SER A 50 -11.77 -17.86 2.50
N ASP A 51 -10.45 -17.73 2.36
CA ASP A 51 -9.46 -18.23 3.30
C ASP A 51 -9.32 -17.24 4.47
N LEU A 52 -9.73 -17.68 5.67
CA LEU A 52 -9.68 -16.88 6.90
C LEU A 52 -8.24 -16.62 7.37
N GLU A 53 -7.26 -17.42 6.95
CA GLU A 53 -5.84 -17.16 7.21
C GLU A 53 -5.26 -16.06 6.31
N LEU A 54 -5.97 -15.66 5.25
CA LEU A 54 -5.60 -14.56 4.36
C LEU A 54 -6.48 -13.31 4.52
N LEU A 55 -7.79 -13.49 4.75
CA LEU A 55 -8.89 -12.50 4.75
C LEU A 55 -9.14 -11.76 3.43
N TYR A 56 -8.07 -11.44 2.70
CA TYR A 56 -8.12 -10.79 1.41
C TYR A 56 -7.01 -11.32 0.51
N ARG A 57 -7.02 -10.95 -0.78
CA ARG A 57 -5.96 -11.23 -1.76
C ARG A 57 -5.88 -10.09 -2.78
N LEU A 58 -4.90 -10.14 -3.67
CA LEU A 58 -4.93 -9.32 -4.89
C LEU A 58 -6.06 -9.83 -5.81
N ARG A 59 -6.80 -8.90 -6.41
CA ARG A 59 -7.91 -9.14 -7.33
C ARG A 59 -7.37 -9.52 -8.71
N PRO A 60 -7.65 -10.73 -9.24
CA PRO A 60 -7.21 -11.11 -10.58
C PRO A 60 -7.68 -10.13 -11.65
N GLY A 61 -6.81 -9.81 -12.61
CA GLY A 61 -7.09 -8.85 -13.69
C GLY A 61 -7.19 -7.38 -13.26
N ALA A 62 -6.92 -7.04 -11.99
CA ALA A 62 -6.99 -5.66 -11.52
C ALA A 62 -5.82 -4.81 -12.04
N GLN A 63 -6.13 -3.58 -12.43
CA GLN A 63 -5.17 -2.59 -12.93
C GLN A 63 -5.45 -1.25 -12.23
N THR A 64 -4.42 -0.56 -11.76
CA THR A 64 -4.54 0.80 -11.20
C THR A 64 -3.22 1.58 -11.27
N VAL A 65 -3.29 2.89 -11.05
CA VAL A 65 -2.13 3.76 -10.85
C VAL A 65 -2.24 4.43 -9.49
N LEU A 66 -1.22 4.28 -8.63
CA LEU A 66 -1.18 4.84 -7.29
C LEU A 66 0.19 5.47 -7.00
N VAL A 67 0.19 6.71 -6.49
CA VAL A 67 1.41 7.52 -6.23
C VAL A 67 2.32 7.65 -7.47
N GLY A 68 1.75 7.56 -8.68
CA GLY A 68 2.48 7.63 -9.94
C GLY A 68 3.10 6.31 -10.41
N ALA A 69 2.97 5.22 -9.65
CA ALA A 69 3.35 3.87 -10.08
C ALA A 69 2.13 3.10 -10.62
N SER A 70 2.35 2.30 -11.65
CA SER A 70 1.38 1.43 -12.30
C SER A 70 1.44 0.01 -11.72
N PHE A 71 0.27 -0.59 -11.53
CA PHE A 71 0.11 -1.91 -10.92
C PHE A 71 -0.83 -2.78 -11.75
N HIS A 72 -0.31 -3.88 -12.30
CA HIS A 72 -1.10 -4.90 -13.00
C HIS A 72 -1.10 -6.21 -12.21
N VAL A 73 -2.28 -6.78 -11.98
CA VAL A 73 -2.46 -8.10 -11.36
C VAL A 73 -2.96 -9.08 -12.42
N ASN A 74 -2.23 -10.17 -12.64
CA ASN A 74 -2.59 -11.19 -13.61
C ASN A 74 -3.79 -12.06 -13.17
N ASP A 75 -4.29 -12.90 -14.07
CA ASP A 75 -5.47 -13.77 -13.83
C ASP A 75 -5.26 -14.81 -12.73
N LEU A 76 -4.03 -15.02 -12.26
CA LEU A 76 -3.69 -15.91 -11.14
C LEU A 76 -3.64 -15.19 -9.78
N GLY A 77 -3.70 -13.86 -9.76
CA GLY A 77 -3.68 -13.03 -8.54
C GLY A 77 -2.29 -12.55 -8.10
N PHE A 78 -1.33 -12.40 -9.02
CA PHE A 78 0.03 -11.92 -8.74
C PHE A 78 0.32 -10.59 -9.44
N ARG A 79 1.16 -9.73 -8.83
CA ARG A 79 1.53 -8.40 -9.38
C ARG A 79 2.71 -8.55 -10.36
N ASP A 80 2.42 -9.18 -11.48
CA ASP A 80 3.37 -9.95 -12.29
C ASP A 80 2.80 -10.10 -13.72
N PRO A 81 3.62 -10.25 -14.78
CA PRO A 81 3.10 -10.48 -16.14
C PRO A 81 2.22 -11.74 -16.24
N PRO A 82 1.54 -12.00 -17.37
CA PRO A 82 0.76 -13.24 -17.55
C PRO A 82 1.63 -14.49 -17.34
N ARG A 83 1.21 -15.37 -16.41
CA ARG A 83 1.91 -16.62 -16.06
C ARG A 83 1.03 -17.84 -16.30
N LEU A 84 1.66 -18.99 -16.56
CA LEU A 84 0.98 -20.29 -16.60
C LEU A 84 1.00 -20.94 -15.20
N PRO A 85 -0.13 -21.48 -14.70
CA PRO A 85 -0.20 -22.02 -13.35
C PRO A 85 0.67 -23.28 -13.19
N ARG A 86 0.65 -24.19 -14.16
CA ARG A 86 1.57 -25.32 -14.23
C ARG A 86 2.97 -24.85 -14.65
N LYS A 87 4.02 -25.50 -14.14
CA LYS A 87 5.41 -25.16 -14.50
C LYS A 87 5.80 -25.74 -15.85
N ALA A 88 6.49 -24.95 -16.68
CA ALA A 88 7.01 -25.43 -17.95
C ALA A 88 8.33 -26.22 -17.75
N PRO A 89 8.61 -27.26 -18.56
CA PRO A 89 9.83 -28.05 -18.42
C PRO A 89 11.11 -27.21 -18.49
N GLY A 90 12.05 -27.44 -17.57
CA GLY A 90 13.32 -26.68 -17.51
C GLY A 90 13.15 -25.19 -17.17
N VAL A 91 12.07 -24.81 -16.49
CA VAL A 91 11.93 -23.51 -15.83
C VAL A 91 12.17 -23.69 -14.32
N VAL A 92 12.98 -22.80 -13.75
CA VAL A 92 13.13 -22.59 -12.30
C VAL A 92 12.14 -21.52 -11.88
N ARG A 93 11.22 -21.84 -10.97
CA ARG A 93 10.18 -20.93 -10.49
C ARG A 93 10.43 -20.48 -9.05
N ILE A 94 10.73 -19.20 -8.90
CA ILE A 94 10.99 -18.53 -7.62
C ILE A 94 9.75 -17.72 -7.24
N PHE A 95 9.25 -17.86 -6.02
CA PHE A 95 8.20 -16.97 -5.50
C PHE A 95 8.77 -16.00 -4.47
N CYS A 96 8.46 -14.73 -4.64
CA CYS A 96 8.87 -13.65 -3.74
C CYS A 96 7.68 -13.20 -2.87
N LEU A 97 7.66 -13.62 -1.61
CA LEU A 97 6.59 -13.31 -0.64
C LEU A 97 6.98 -12.15 0.28
N GLY A 98 5.99 -11.38 0.72
CA GLY A 98 6.17 -10.35 1.74
C GLY A 98 5.03 -9.33 1.79
N ALA A 99 5.16 -8.34 2.67
CA ALA A 99 4.29 -7.18 2.72
C ALA A 99 4.52 -6.18 1.56
N SER A 100 4.12 -4.92 1.75
CA SER A 100 4.13 -3.86 0.72
C SER A 100 5.52 -3.54 0.12
N TYR A 101 6.62 -3.86 0.82
CA TYR A 101 7.98 -3.77 0.26
C TYR A 101 8.18 -4.77 -0.89
N MET A 102 7.78 -6.04 -0.72
CA MET A 102 7.98 -7.07 -1.75
C MET A 102 7.05 -6.85 -2.94
N PHE A 103 5.82 -6.43 -2.65
CA PHE A 103 4.85 -5.99 -3.65
C PHE A 103 5.39 -4.82 -4.51
N GLY A 104 6.23 -3.95 -3.96
CA GLY A 104 6.81 -2.80 -4.66
C GLY A 104 5.89 -1.58 -4.69
N ALA A 105 5.26 -1.23 -3.57
CA ALA A 105 4.12 -0.28 -3.48
C ALA A 105 4.36 1.19 -3.93
N ARG A 106 5.50 1.53 -4.54
CA ARG A 106 5.86 2.88 -5.05
C ARG A 106 6.68 2.87 -6.34
N VAL A 107 6.78 1.74 -7.01
CA VAL A 107 7.55 1.57 -8.26
C VAL A 107 6.73 0.78 -9.26
N ASP A 108 6.97 0.97 -10.55
CA ASP A 108 6.22 0.27 -11.60
C ASP A 108 6.42 -1.25 -11.58
N ASP A 109 5.58 -2.01 -12.30
CA ASP A 109 5.63 -3.48 -12.30
C ASP A 109 7.03 -4.01 -12.69
N GLU A 110 7.61 -3.41 -13.73
CA GLU A 110 8.97 -3.69 -14.23
C GLU A 110 10.09 -3.33 -13.23
N GLU A 111 9.84 -2.41 -12.29
CA GLU A 111 10.82 -1.88 -11.35
C GLU A 111 10.88 -2.63 -10.01
N SER A 112 9.88 -3.47 -9.75
CA SER A 112 9.75 -4.25 -8.50
C SER A 112 10.92 -5.23 -8.29
N LEU A 113 11.25 -5.54 -7.02
CA LEU A 113 12.35 -6.46 -6.68
C LEU A 113 12.27 -7.81 -7.42
N PRO A 114 11.10 -8.50 -7.49
CA PRO A 114 11.01 -9.80 -8.16
C PRO A 114 11.28 -9.69 -9.66
N ARG A 115 10.80 -8.62 -10.31
CA ARG A 115 10.92 -8.41 -11.76
C ARG A 115 12.31 -7.96 -12.18
N GLN A 116 12.98 -7.14 -11.36
CA GLN A 116 14.41 -6.86 -11.51
C GLN A 116 15.26 -8.12 -11.28
N LEU A 117 14.90 -8.97 -10.32
CA LEU A 117 15.58 -10.25 -10.06
C LEU A 117 15.42 -11.24 -11.22
N GLU A 118 14.22 -11.37 -11.80
CA GLU A 118 13.96 -12.17 -13.00
C GLU A 118 14.83 -11.76 -14.18
N THR A 119 14.92 -10.44 -14.41
CA THR A 119 15.67 -9.86 -15.51
C THR A 119 17.18 -10.11 -15.35
N LEU A 120 17.69 -10.10 -14.13
CA LEU A 120 19.09 -10.43 -13.84
C LEU A 120 19.37 -11.93 -13.97
N LEU A 121 18.49 -12.79 -13.43
CA LEU A 121 18.68 -14.23 -13.48
C LEU A 121 18.67 -14.78 -14.92
N ASN A 122 17.71 -14.37 -15.75
CA ASN A 122 17.65 -14.79 -17.16
C ASN A 122 18.76 -14.20 -18.05
N ARG A 123 19.51 -13.20 -17.57
CA ARG A 123 20.61 -12.57 -18.32
C ARG A 123 21.99 -13.12 -17.95
N ASP A 124 22.24 -13.34 -16.66
CA ASP A 124 23.59 -13.65 -16.14
C ASP A 124 23.78 -15.14 -15.77
N PHE A 125 22.69 -15.93 -15.69
CA PHE A 125 22.69 -17.30 -15.16
C PHE A 125 22.12 -18.32 -16.16
N GLN A 126 22.49 -19.59 -15.99
CA GLN A 126 22.06 -20.72 -16.82
C GLN A 126 20.64 -21.17 -16.45
N GLY A 127 19.77 -21.28 -17.44
CA GLY A 127 18.42 -21.83 -17.29
C GLY A 127 17.36 -20.88 -17.85
N ARG A 128 16.12 -21.06 -17.39
CA ARG A 128 15.02 -20.13 -17.58
C ARG A 128 14.39 -19.89 -16.22
N PHE A 129 14.26 -18.64 -15.81
CA PHE A 129 13.79 -18.28 -14.47
C PHE A 129 12.45 -17.54 -14.59
N GLU A 130 11.45 -18.00 -13.84
CA GLU A 130 10.26 -17.23 -13.53
C GLU A 130 10.38 -16.73 -12.08
N VAL A 131 10.27 -15.41 -11.84
CA VAL A 131 10.30 -14.84 -10.47
C VAL A 131 9.01 -14.10 -10.18
N TRP A 132 8.09 -14.78 -9.50
CA TRP A 132 6.72 -14.32 -9.31
C TRP A 132 6.61 -13.38 -8.11
N ASN A 133 6.00 -12.21 -8.32
CA ASN A 133 5.69 -11.27 -7.24
C ASN A 133 4.45 -11.72 -6.46
N ALA A 134 4.67 -12.41 -5.35
CA ALA A 134 3.68 -12.81 -4.36
C ALA A 134 3.67 -11.89 -3.13
N GLY A 135 4.18 -10.66 -3.26
CA GLY A 135 3.97 -9.63 -2.25
C GLY A 135 2.51 -9.21 -2.20
N VAL A 136 1.96 -9.01 -1.00
CA VAL A 136 0.62 -8.43 -0.81
C VAL A 136 0.71 -7.36 0.26
N SER A 137 0.26 -6.16 -0.07
CA SER A 137 0.40 -5.02 0.84
C SER A 137 -0.36 -5.24 2.15
N ALA A 138 0.25 -4.85 3.27
CA ALA A 138 -0.25 -5.01 4.65
C ALA A 138 -0.57 -6.46 5.10
N TYR A 139 -0.03 -7.49 4.43
CA TYR A 139 0.08 -8.81 5.03
C TYR A 139 1.03 -8.80 6.24
N ASN A 140 0.75 -9.65 7.22
CA ASN A 140 1.69 -10.01 8.29
C ASN A 140 2.29 -11.42 8.10
N VAL A 141 3.26 -11.79 8.93
CA VAL A 141 3.96 -13.10 8.87
C VAL A 141 3.00 -14.31 8.91
N ARG A 142 1.83 -14.24 9.55
CA ARG A 142 0.84 -15.34 9.46
C ARG A 142 0.20 -15.41 8.07
N GLN A 143 -0.19 -14.28 7.50
CA GLN A 143 -0.72 -14.23 6.13
C GLN A 143 0.32 -14.69 5.10
N GLU A 144 1.58 -14.29 5.25
CA GLU A 144 2.70 -14.76 4.40
C GLU A 144 2.90 -16.29 4.52
N ALA A 145 2.92 -16.84 5.75
CA ALA A 145 3.05 -18.27 5.99
C ALA A 145 1.85 -19.08 5.45
N ALA A 146 0.63 -18.54 5.54
CA ALA A 146 -0.56 -19.15 4.96
C ALA A 146 -0.52 -19.11 3.42
N TYR A 147 -0.08 -17.98 2.85
CA TYR A 147 0.00 -17.81 1.40
C TYR A 147 1.06 -18.72 0.78
N ALA A 148 2.20 -18.89 1.44
CA ALA A 148 3.24 -19.85 1.05
C ALA A 148 2.70 -21.28 0.91
N ARG A 149 1.98 -21.79 1.91
CA ARG A 149 1.34 -23.12 1.83
C ARG A 149 0.39 -23.25 0.63
N THR A 150 -0.30 -22.17 0.24
CA THR A 150 -1.18 -22.15 -0.93
C THR A 150 -0.41 -22.08 -2.25
N ILE A 151 0.76 -21.44 -2.28
CA ILE A 151 1.68 -21.43 -3.42
C ILE A 151 2.33 -22.81 -3.61
N GLU A 152 2.87 -23.42 -2.55
CA GLU A 152 3.48 -24.77 -2.56
C GLU A 152 2.52 -25.81 -3.17
N ARG A 153 1.24 -25.80 -2.77
CA ARG A 153 0.23 -26.76 -3.25
C ARG A 153 -0.24 -26.54 -4.70
N LYS A 154 -0.03 -25.37 -5.30
CA LYS A 154 -0.73 -24.97 -6.55
C LYS A 154 0.19 -24.62 -7.72
N TYR A 155 1.40 -24.11 -7.46
CA TYR A 155 2.22 -23.48 -8.51
C TYR A 155 3.64 -24.04 -8.64
N GLU A 156 3.93 -25.18 -8.02
CA GLU A 156 5.17 -25.96 -8.22
C GLU A 156 6.48 -25.14 -8.03
N PRO A 157 6.65 -24.40 -6.92
CA PRO A 157 7.87 -23.59 -6.70
C PRO A 157 9.14 -24.44 -6.61
N ASP A 158 10.27 -23.89 -7.04
CA ASP A 158 11.63 -24.42 -6.81
C ASP A 158 12.38 -23.65 -5.72
N LEU A 159 11.92 -22.46 -5.36
CA LEU A 159 12.46 -21.63 -4.29
C LEU A 159 11.39 -20.65 -3.78
N LEU A 160 11.34 -20.46 -2.46
CA LEU A 160 10.55 -19.40 -1.83
C LEU A 160 11.47 -18.36 -1.15
N LEU A 161 11.36 -17.10 -1.56
CA LEU A 161 12.10 -15.98 -0.97
C LEU A 161 11.14 -15.11 -0.15
N PHE A 162 11.34 -15.04 1.15
CA PHE A 162 10.48 -14.32 2.09
C PHE A 162 11.10 -13.00 2.53
N HIS A 163 10.39 -11.88 2.35
CA HIS A 163 10.78 -10.61 2.95
C HIS A 163 10.15 -10.43 4.33
N LEU A 164 10.94 -10.72 5.36
CA LEU A 164 10.48 -10.72 6.73
C LEU A 164 10.47 -9.28 7.28
N ASN A 165 9.40 -8.54 6.96
CA ASN A 165 9.11 -7.24 7.58
C ASN A 165 7.63 -7.03 7.97
N GLY A 166 6.72 -7.95 7.62
CA GLY A 166 5.29 -7.86 7.98
C GLY A 166 5.00 -8.27 9.43
N THR A 167 5.51 -7.54 10.42
CA THR A 167 5.22 -7.83 11.85
C THR A 167 3.95 -7.12 12.33
N GLY A 168 3.26 -7.70 13.34
CA GLY A 168 2.15 -7.04 14.02
C GLY A 168 0.75 -7.32 13.49
N ARG A 169 -0.15 -6.34 13.66
CA ARG A 169 -1.61 -6.53 13.57
C ARG A 169 -2.04 -6.91 12.15
N ARG A 170 -2.94 -7.89 12.05
CA ARG A 170 -3.53 -8.31 10.77
C ARG A 170 -4.45 -7.22 10.21
N ALA A 171 -4.23 -6.84 8.95
CA ALA A 171 -5.10 -5.88 8.26
C ALA A 171 -6.44 -6.51 7.83
N PHE A 172 -7.51 -5.70 7.85
CA PHE A 172 -8.82 -6.01 7.26
C PHE A 172 -9.10 -5.11 6.07
N LEU A 173 -9.90 -5.58 5.10
CA LEU A 173 -10.41 -4.69 4.05
C LEU A 173 -11.55 -3.80 4.58
N PRO A 174 -11.58 -2.49 4.22
CA PRO A 174 -12.69 -1.61 4.53
C PRO A 174 -14.05 -2.14 4.06
N GLY A 175 -15.12 -1.75 4.76
CA GLY A 175 -16.51 -2.07 4.39
C GLY A 175 -16.99 -3.50 4.67
N GLN A 176 -16.11 -4.43 5.05
CA GLN A 176 -16.46 -5.85 5.17
C GLN A 176 -17.28 -6.23 6.43
N PRO A 177 -18.05 -7.35 6.38
CA PRO A 177 -18.85 -7.84 7.50
C PRO A 177 -18.00 -8.64 8.51
N HIS A 178 -17.12 -7.94 9.23
CA HIS A 178 -16.19 -8.47 10.24
C HIS A 178 -16.80 -9.50 11.21
N ALA A 179 -18.07 -9.33 11.59
CA ALA A 179 -18.77 -10.15 12.60
C ALA A 179 -18.84 -11.66 12.27
N ARG A 180 -18.64 -12.04 11.00
CA ARG A 180 -18.48 -13.44 10.60
C ARG A 180 -17.04 -13.92 10.82
N LEU A 181 -16.05 -13.17 10.30
CA LEU A 181 -14.63 -13.52 10.39
C LEU A 181 -14.22 -13.86 11.83
N PHE A 182 -14.60 -13.01 12.78
CA PHE A 182 -14.28 -13.18 14.21
C PHE A 182 -15.05 -14.29 14.94
N ARG A 183 -16.15 -14.78 14.37
CA ARG A 183 -16.91 -15.93 14.87
C ARG A 183 -16.31 -17.23 14.35
N ASP A 184 -16.03 -17.24 13.05
CA ASP A 184 -15.53 -18.40 12.31
C ASP A 184 -14.04 -18.64 12.66
N ASP A 185 -13.26 -17.59 12.97
CA ASP A 185 -11.95 -17.68 13.63
C ASP A 185 -11.74 -16.66 14.78
N PRO A 186 -11.90 -17.10 16.05
CA PRO A 186 -11.63 -16.27 17.23
C PRO A 186 -10.16 -15.86 17.43
N ARG A 187 -9.18 -16.44 16.71
CA ARG A 187 -7.77 -16.02 16.79
C ARG A 187 -7.56 -14.59 16.30
N LEU A 188 -8.41 -14.12 15.39
CA LEU A 188 -8.35 -12.77 14.85
C LEU A 188 -8.44 -11.69 15.94
N TYR A 189 -9.13 -11.95 17.06
CA TYR A 189 -9.13 -11.06 18.23
C TYR A 189 -7.75 -10.99 18.90
N LEU A 190 -7.08 -12.15 19.07
CA LEU A 190 -5.77 -12.27 19.70
C LEU A 190 -4.66 -11.62 18.86
N GLU A 191 -4.86 -11.52 17.54
CA GLU A 191 -3.95 -10.87 16.59
C GLU A 191 -4.16 -9.35 16.46
N ASN A 192 -5.22 -8.80 17.06
CA ASN A 192 -5.59 -7.38 16.93
C ASN A 192 -5.75 -6.64 18.27
N LEU A 193 -5.91 -7.37 19.38
CA LEU A 193 -6.14 -6.80 20.71
C LEU A 193 -5.04 -7.30 21.67
N ALA A 194 -4.29 -6.37 22.27
CA ALA A 194 -3.16 -6.69 23.14
C ALA A 194 -3.58 -7.23 24.53
N TRP A 195 -4.78 -6.88 25.01
CA TRP A 195 -5.28 -7.38 26.29
C TRP A 195 -6.41 -8.40 26.12
N THR A 196 -6.19 -9.60 26.65
CA THR A 196 -7.23 -10.59 26.96
C THR A 196 -6.97 -11.19 28.34
N PRO A 197 -7.92 -11.19 29.28
CA PRO A 197 -7.69 -11.60 30.68
C PRO A 197 -7.44 -13.11 30.85
N LEU A 198 -7.58 -13.90 29.79
CA LEU A 198 -7.36 -15.36 29.77
C LEU A 198 -6.25 -15.77 28.77
N GLY A 199 -5.46 -14.81 28.29
CA GLY A 199 -4.39 -15.02 27.31
C GLY A 199 -4.87 -15.56 25.96
N SER A 200 -3.97 -16.21 25.21
CA SER A 200 -4.24 -16.81 23.89
C SER A 200 -4.75 -18.27 23.94
N GLY A 201 -5.04 -18.77 25.14
CA GLY A 201 -5.38 -20.18 25.39
C GLY A 201 -6.68 -20.65 24.73
N PRO A 202 -6.94 -21.99 24.70
CA PRO A 202 -8.17 -22.53 24.13
C PRO A 202 -9.45 -21.98 24.78
N TRP A 203 -9.43 -21.73 26.10
CA TRP A 203 -10.55 -21.15 26.84
C TRP A 203 -10.86 -19.71 26.44
N ALA A 204 -9.83 -18.87 26.21
CA ALA A 204 -10.02 -17.52 25.69
C ALA A 204 -10.67 -17.54 24.31
N ARG A 205 -10.19 -18.41 23.40
CA ARG A 205 -10.80 -18.59 22.06
C ARG A 205 -12.26 -19.06 22.14
N ARG A 206 -12.57 -20.02 23.02
CA ARG A 206 -13.95 -20.47 23.29
C ARG A 206 -14.84 -19.32 23.78
N LEU A 207 -14.39 -18.52 24.74
CA LEU A 207 -15.16 -17.40 25.29
C LEU A 207 -15.30 -16.22 24.31
N LEU A 208 -14.27 -15.95 23.49
CA LEU A 208 -14.34 -14.97 22.40
C LEU A 208 -15.38 -15.37 21.34
N ALA A 209 -15.54 -16.66 21.03
CA ALA A 209 -16.68 -17.12 20.21
C ALA A 209 -18.02 -17.03 20.97
N ALA A 210 -18.04 -17.56 22.20
CA ALA A 210 -19.27 -17.88 22.92
C ALA A 210 -19.93 -16.72 23.68
N SER A 211 -19.23 -15.61 23.99
CA SER A 211 -19.81 -14.48 24.74
C SER A 211 -19.52 -13.11 24.13
N ALA A 212 -20.58 -12.41 23.73
CA ALA A 212 -20.56 -11.03 23.28
C ALA A 212 -20.30 -10.04 24.44
N LEU A 213 -20.75 -10.37 25.66
CA LEU A 213 -20.43 -9.62 26.88
C LEU A 213 -18.92 -9.67 27.17
N TYR A 214 -18.31 -10.86 27.10
CA TYR A 214 -16.85 -11.03 27.25
C TYR A 214 -16.07 -10.28 26.17
N ARG A 215 -16.47 -10.42 24.89
CA ARG A 215 -15.90 -9.63 23.79
C ARG A 215 -15.99 -8.12 24.07
N THR A 216 -17.16 -7.62 24.46
CA THR A 216 -17.36 -6.18 24.74
C THR A 216 -16.43 -5.69 25.85
N ALA A 217 -16.27 -6.44 26.94
CA ALA A 217 -15.35 -6.11 28.02
C ALA A 217 -13.88 -6.08 27.56
N VAL A 218 -13.45 -7.09 26.79
CA VAL A 218 -12.12 -7.16 26.17
C VAL A 218 -11.87 -5.95 25.26
N ILE A 219 -12.79 -5.68 24.33
CA ILE A 219 -12.69 -4.58 23.37
C ILE A 219 -12.65 -3.23 24.08
N TRP A 220 -13.51 -3.00 25.09
CA TRP A 220 -13.59 -1.74 25.81
C TRP A 220 -12.34 -1.46 26.67
N ARG A 221 -11.71 -2.50 27.23
CA ARG A 221 -10.40 -2.39 27.90
C ARG A 221 -9.29 -2.01 26.91
N ASN A 222 -9.27 -2.62 25.71
CA ASN A 222 -8.34 -2.25 24.63
C ASN A 222 -8.63 -0.84 24.07
N ARG A 223 -9.89 -0.35 24.10
CA ARG A 223 -10.21 1.04 23.73
C ARG A 223 -9.62 2.07 24.70
N ARG A 224 -9.45 1.72 25.98
CA ARG A 224 -8.80 2.57 26.99
C ARG A 224 -7.26 2.49 26.97
N HIS A 225 -6.72 1.35 26.54
CA HIS A 225 -5.28 1.12 26.39
C HIS A 225 -5.05 0.56 24.98
N PRO A 226 -5.03 1.42 23.94
CA PRO A 226 -4.92 0.98 22.56
C PRO A 226 -3.60 0.25 22.31
N VAL A 227 -3.66 -0.72 21.40
CA VAL A 227 -2.48 -1.46 20.94
C VAL A 227 -1.54 -0.48 20.25
N GLN A 228 -0.40 -0.20 20.87
CA GLN A 228 0.72 0.40 20.15
C GLN A 228 1.19 -0.61 19.11
N GLU A 229 1.45 -0.15 17.89
CA GLU A 229 2.03 -0.99 16.85
C GLU A 229 3.37 -1.55 17.38
N PRO A 230 3.63 -2.86 17.29
CA PRO A 230 4.91 -3.41 17.74
C PRO A 230 6.05 -2.75 16.98
N ARG A 231 7.20 -2.58 17.64
CA ARG A 231 8.43 -2.13 16.98
C ARG A 231 8.78 -3.09 15.84
N PRO A 232 9.50 -2.66 14.78
CA PRO A 232 9.88 -3.52 13.65
C PRO A 232 10.83 -4.68 14.03
N GLU A 233 11.25 -4.77 15.29
CA GLU A 233 11.80 -6.00 15.89
C GLU A 233 10.73 -7.11 15.87
N TYR A 234 11.11 -8.37 15.58
CA TYR A 234 10.21 -9.51 15.34
C TYR A 234 9.41 -9.98 16.57
N THR A 235 8.53 -9.14 17.11
CA THR A 235 8.12 -9.20 18.54
C THR A 235 6.75 -9.85 18.80
N ASP A 236 5.91 -10.09 17.79
CA ASP A 236 4.64 -10.80 18.02
C ASP A 236 4.84 -12.33 18.02
N ALA A 237 4.72 -12.94 19.20
CA ALA A 237 4.95 -14.38 19.40
C ALA A 237 3.96 -15.27 18.62
N LEU A 238 2.79 -14.73 18.25
CA LEU A 238 1.77 -15.44 17.47
C LEU A 238 2.20 -15.62 16.00
N GLY A 239 2.75 -14.59 15.36
CA GLY A 239 3.34 -14.66 14.02
C GLY A 239 4.63 -15.47 14.00
N GLN A 240 5.49 -15.33 15.01
CA GLN A 240 6.65 -16.23 15.18
C GLN A 240 6.22 -17.71 15.25
N GLN A 241 5.16 -18.03 15.99
CA GLN A 241 4.65 -19.41 16.04
C GLN A 241 4.11 -19.84 14.67
N ALA A 242 3.32 -19.01 14.00
CA ALA A 242 2.81 -19.28 12.65
C ALA A 242 3.90 -19.67 11.66
N TRP A 243 5.02 -18.94 11.74
CA TRP A 243 6.20 -19.14 10.91
C TRP A 243 6.89 -20.48 11.20
N ARG A 244 7.11 -20.80 12.48
CA ARG A 244 7.68 -22.10 12.90
C ARG A 244 6.78 -23.28 12.52
N ASP A 245 5.47 -23.15 12.73
CA ASP A 245 4.46 -24.15 12.33
C ASP A 245 4.43 -24.37 10.81
N TYR A 246 4.68 -23.32 10.02
CA TYR A 246 4.81 -23.43 8.58
C TYR A 246 6.11 -24.13 8.18
N LEU A 247 7.27 -23.68 8.68
CA LEU A 247 8.55 -24.29 8.31
C LEU A 247 8.60 -25.79 8.68
N ALA A 248 8.15 -26.14 9.89
CA ALA A 248 8.10 -27.54 10.36
C ALA A 248 7.12 -28.44 9.59
N GLY A 249 6.07 -27.86 8.98
CA GLY A 249 5.10 -28.57 8.16
C GLY A 249 5.29 -28.41 6.64
N SER A 250 6.30 -27.66 6.20
CA SER A 250 6.60 -27.43 4.78
C SER A 250 7.40 -28.59 4.19
N ALA A 251 7.38 -28.74 2.85
CA ALA A 251 8.19 -29.74 2.18
C ALA A 251 9.70 -29.54 2.52
N PRO A 252 10.39 -30.51 3.17
CA PRO A 252 11.76 -30.31 3.65
C PRO A 252 12.76 -30.09 2.51
N ALA A 253 12.51 -30.68 1.34
CA ALA A 253 13.35 -30.58 0.17
C ALA A 253 13.16 -29.30 -0.65
N LEU A 254 12.12 -28.49 -0.39
CA LEU A 254 11.88 -27.24 -1.11
C LEU A 254 12.76 -26.11 -0.53
N PRO A 255 13.69 -25.53 -1.30
CA PRO A 255 14.53 -24.40 -0.90
C PRO A 255 13.72 -23.18 -0.43
N LYS A 256 14.18 -22.56 0.66
CA LYS A 256 13.57 -21.36 1.26
C LYS A 256 14.68 -20.42 1.72
N ALA A 257 14.52 -19.12 1.50
CA ALA A 257 15.48 -18.09 1.91
C ALA A 257 14.78 -16.86 2.50
N ALA A 258 15.48 -16.13 3.36
CA ALA A 258 14.95 -14.94 4.03
C ALA A 258 15.69 -13.67 3.60
N LEU A 259 14.96 -12.72 3.03
CA LEU A 259 15.39 -11.36 2.72
C LEU A 259 15.20 -10.49 3.96
N VAL A 260 16.28 -9.82 4.42
CA VAL A 260 16.29 -9.16 5.74
C VAL A 260 16.71 -7.69 5.68
N LEU A 261 15.76 -6.78 5.94
CA LEU A 261 15.98 -5.34 6.17
C LEU A 261 16.20 -5.04 7.67
N GLY A 262 17.21 -5.66 8.31
CA GLY A 262 17.53 -5.32 9.70
C GLY A 262 18.72 -6.05 10.32
N ARG A 263 19.06 -5.64 11.55
CA ARG A 263 19.84 -6.42 12.52
C ARG A 263 18.87 -6.99 13.56
N GLY A 264 18.25 -8.13 13.27
CA GLY A 264 17.40 -8.83 14.23
C GLY A 264 17.42 -10.34 13.97
N PRO A 265 17.41 -11.18 15.02
CA PRO A 265 17.36 -12.63 14.84
C PRO A 265 15.99 -13.04 14.27
N LEU A 266 16.00 -13.97 13.32
CA LEU A 266 14.75 -14.59 12.87
C LEU A 266 14.20 -15.56 13.93
N PRO A 267 12.88 -15.81 13.96
CA PRO A 267 12.29 -16.88 14.78
C PRO A 267 12.68 -18.28 14.29
N GLY A 268 13.90 -18.70 14.61
CA GLY A 268 14.51 -19.98 14.23
C GLY A 268 15.57 -19.82 13.14
N GLY A 269 16.83 -20.12 13.46
CA GLY A 269 17.98 -20.01 12.56
C GLY A 269 18.10 -21.16 11.55
N VAL A 270 17.07 -21.40 10.75
CA VAL A 270 16.98 -22.56 9.83
C VAL A 270 17.11 -22.17 8.35
N LEU A 271 16.95 -20.89 8.00
CA LEU A 271 16.98 -20.43 6.60
C LEU A 271 18.25 -19.61 6.28
N PRO A 272 18.83 -19.78 5.07
CA PRO A 272 19.79 -18.85 4.49
C PRO A 272 19.34 -17.38 4.58
N LEU A 273 20.21 -16.54 5.15
CA LEU A 273 19.95 -15.12 5.36
C LEU A 273 20.55 -14.27 4.26
N ILE A 274 19.68 -13.60 3.51
CA ILE A 274 20.03 -12.57 2.52
C ILE A 274 19.78 -11.21 3.17
N SER A 275 20.71 -10.77 4.01
CA SER A 275 20.68 -9.41 4.55
C SER A 275 20.98 -8.41 3.43
N LEU A 276 20.05 -7.49 3.19
CA LEU A 276 20.26 -6.42 2.22
C LEU A 276 21.20 -5.34 2.76
N TYR A 277 21.29 -5.17 4.08
CA TYR A 277 22.09 -4.11 4.71
C TYR A 277 23.57 -4.46 4.95
N ARG A 278 23.92 -5.76 5.05
CA ARG A 278 25.27 -6.20 5.45
C ARG A 278 25.62 -7.55 4.83
N GLY A 279 26.80 -7.66 4.22
CA GLY A 279 27.32 -8.92 3.68
C GLY A 279 28.42 -8.69 2.65
N PRO A 280 29.06 -9.77 2.15
CA PRO A 280 30.19 -9.67 1.21
C PRO A 280 29.83 -8.99 -0.13
N HIS A 281 28.56 -9.01 -0.53
CA HIS A 281 28.06 -8.37 -1.77
C HIS A 281 27.36 -7.04 -1.56
N VAL A 282 27.24 -6.55 -0.32
CA VAL A 282 26.58 -5.27 -0.02
C VAL A 282 27.63 -4.15 -0.08
N PRO A 283 27.43 -3.08 -0.89
CA PRO A 283 28.38 -1.97 -0.96
C PRO A 283 28.71 -1.34 0.41
N ALA A 284 29.99 -1.08 0.66
CA ALA A 284 30.48 -0.56 1.95
C ALA A 284 29.99 0.87 2.28
N ARG A 285 29.47 1.60 1.29
CA ARG A 285 28.74 2.87 1.45
C ARG A 285 27.42 2.76 0.69
N LEU A 286 26.31 2.97 1.39
CA LEU A 286 24.95 2.94 0.86
C LEU A 286 24.31 4.32 1.01
N PRO A 287 23.50 4.77 0.03
CA PRO A 287 22.74 6.01 0.16
C PRO A 287 21.61 5.83 1.20
N PRO A 288 21.19 6.89 1.94
CA PRO A 288 20.06 6.81 2.89
C PRO A 288 18.78 6.22 2.30
N GLU A 289 18.53 6.47 1.02
CA GLU A 289 17.44 5.97 0.21
C GLU A 289 17.39 4.42 0.13
N TYR A 290 18.51 3.74 0.40
CA TYR A 290 18.59 2.27 0.46
C TYR A 290 17.90 1.67 1.70
N PHE A 291 17.67 2.47 2.75
CA PHE A 291 17.13 2.04 4.04
C PHE A 291 15.62 2.30 4.18
N LEU A 292 14.94 2.66 3.08
CA LEU A 292 13.51 2.93 3.05
C LEU A 292 12.68 1.66 2.95
N ILE A 293 11.48 1.68 3.55
CA ILE A 293 10.48 0.59 3.45
C ILE A 293 9.87 0.53 2.03
N HIS A 294 9.87 1.66 1.31
CA HIS A 294 9.52 1.75 -0.10
C HIS A 294 10.62 2.54 -0.83
N PRO A 295 11.74 1.88 -1.18
CA PRO A 295 12.84 2.53 -1.86
C PRO A 295 12.54 2.77 -3.35
N PRO A 296 13.28 3.66 -4.03
CA PRO A 296 13.10 3.92 -5.46
C PRO A 296 13.67 2.78 -6.31
N ALA A 297 13.23 2.69 -7.57
CA ALA A 297 13.62 1.62 -8.49
C ALA A 297 15.13 1.35 -8.65
N PRO A 298 16.04 2.35 -8.66
CA PRO A 298 17.48 2.10 -8.72
C PRO A 298 18.01 1.32 -7.51
N VAL A 299 17.38 1.48 -6.34
CA VAL A 299 17.70 0.71 -5.13
C VAL A 299 17.17 -0.71 -5.23
N TYR A 300 15.93 -0.92 -5.69
CA TYR A 300 15.41 -2.28 -5.93
C TYR A 300 16.28 -3.05 -6.94
N ARG A 301 16.77 -2.39 -7.99
CA ARG A 301 17.74 -2.96 -8.95
C ARG A 301 19.06 -3.37 -8.30
N LEU A 302 19.61 -2.54 -7.39
CA LEU A 302 20.82 -2.87 -6.63
C LEU A 302 20.58 -4.03 -5.65
N GLN A 303 19.45 -4.02 -4.95
CA GLN A 303 19.04 -5.08 -4.03
C GLN A 303 18.87 -6.41 -4.77
N ALA A 304 18.26 -6.42 -5.97
CA ALA A 304 18.14 -7.61 -6.81
C ALA A 304 19.49 -8.21 -7.22
N GLN A 305 20.54 -7.40 -7.42
CA GLN A 305 21.90 -7.90 -7.69
C GLN A 305 22.51 -8.59 -6.46
N VAL A 306 22.29 -8.06 -5.25
CA VAL A 306 22.70 -8.70 -4.00
C VAL A 306 21.96 -10.05 -3.82
N VAL A 307 20.65 -10.06 -4.06
CA VAL A 307 19.83 -11.29 -3.98
C VAL A 307 20.30 -12.34 -4.99
N ALA A 308 20.45 -12.00 -6.27
CA ALA A 308 20.85 -12.96 -7.31
C ALA A 308 22.18 -13.66 -6.98
N ARG A 309 23.18 -12.90 -6.51
CA ARG A 309 24.48 -13.46 -6.08
C ARG A 309 24.35 -14.39 -4.88
N ARG A 310 23.65 -13.96 -3.82
CA ARG A 310 23.46 -14.79 -2.62
C ARG A 310 22.66 -16.06 -2.94
N LEU A 311 21.66 -15.99 -3.83
CA LEU A 311 20.93 -17.19 -4.26
C LEU A 311 21.80 -18.18 -5.06
N ALA A 312 22.76 -17.71 -5.84
CA ALA A 312 23.73 -18.59 -6.51
C ALA A 312 24.75 -19.23 -5.56
N GLU A 313 25.09 -18.56 -4.45
CA GLU A 313 25.98 -19.07 -3.40
C GLU A 313 25.28 -20.09 -2.49
N GLU A 314 24.05 -19.81 -2.08
CA GLU A 314 23.27 -20.66 -1.16
C GLU A 314 22.59 -21.83 -1.90
N PHE A 315 22.27 -21.68 -3.20
CA PHE A 315 21.59 -22.70 -4.01
C PHE A 315 22.28 -22.98 -5.37
N PRO A 316 23.58 -23.36 -5.39
CA PRO A 316 24.33 -23.67 -6.63
C PRO A 316 23.81 -24.90 -7.39
N GLY A 317 22.95 -25.71 -6.75
CA GLY A 317 22.17 -26.74 -7.43
C GLY A 317 21.13 -26.17 -8.41
N LEU A 318 20.57 -25.00 -8.10
CA LEU A 318 19.42 -24.39 -8.78
C LEU A 318 19.79 -23.17 -9.66
N ILE A 319 20.76 -22.36 -9.22
CA ILE A 319 21.16 -21.10 -9.88
C ILE A 319 22.68 -21.15 -10.14
N ARG A 320 23.07 -21.12 -11.41
CA ARG A 320 24.48 -21.27 -11.86
C ARG A 320 24.86 -20.19 -12.87
N TRP A 321 26.06 -19.64 -12.77
CA TRP A 321 26.54 -18.62 -13.71
C TRP A 321 26.63 -19.12 -15.15
N GLN A 322 26.26 -18.29 -16.14
CA GLN A 322 26.49 -18.62 -17.55
C GLN A 322 28.01 -18.74 -17.83
N ALA A 323 28.41 -19.48 -18.88
CA ALA A 323 29.79 -19.92 -19.11
C ALA A 323 30.85 -18.80 -19.26
N ARG A 324 30.42 -17.54 -19.40
CA ARG A 324 31.18 -16.37 -18.98
C ARG A 324 30.34 -15.58 -17.98
N ALA A 325 30.61 -15.74 -16.68
CA ALA A 325 30.16 -14.74 -15.72
C ALA A 325 30.71 -13.38 -16.19
N PRO A 326 29.87 -12.33 -16.32
CA PRO A 326 30.36 -11.03 -16.76
C PRO A 326 31.48 -10.58 -15.82
N ARG A 327 32.64 -10.20 -16.39
CA ARG A 327 33.78 -9.73 -15.59
C ARG A 327 33.28 -8.67 -14.61
N LEU A 328 33.56 -8.90 -13.34
CA LEU A 328 33.17 -8.04 -12.23
C LEU A 328 33.31 -6.56 -12.62
N VAL A 329 32.24 -5.79 -12.44
CA VAL A 329 32.43 -4.46 -11.83
C VAL A 329 33.16 -4.77 -10.52
N PRO A 330 34.42 -4.29 -10.34
CA PRO A 330 35.24 -4.73 -9.22
C PRO A 330 34.54 -4.48 -7.89
N ALA A 331 34.95 -5.18 -6.83
CA ALA A 331 34.63 -4.77 -5.47
C ALA A 331 34.97 -3.28 -5.35
N MET A 332 33.94 -2.44 -5.13
CA MET A 332 34.01 -1.03 -5.53
C MET A 332 35.09 -0.25 -4.78
N SER A 333 36.25 -0.10 -5.43
CA SER A 333 36.96 1.18 -5.37
C SER A 333 35.96 2.27 -5.78
N ALA A 334 35.84 3.32 -4.97
CA ALA A 334 34.78 4.32 -5.09
C ALA A 334 34.79 5.10 -6.43
N ALA A 335 35.83 4.94 -7.25
CA ALA A 335 35.96 5.52 -8.58
C ALA A 335 35.28 4.71 -9.70
N ALA A 336 35.04 3.41 -9.51
CA ALA A 336 34.82 2.44 -10.59
C ALA A 336 33.39 1.84 -10.62
N VAL A 337 32.38 2.69 -10.82
CA VAL A 337 31.04 2.26 -11.24
C VAL A 337 30.89 2.56 -12.74
N PRO A 338 30.55 1.60 -13.62
CA PRO A 338 30.32 1.87 -15.05
C PRO A 338 29.06 2.72 -15.28
N TYR A 339 28.18 2.80 -14.28
CA TYR A 339 27.22 3.88 -14.14
C TYR A 339 27.66 4.74 -12.95
N ARG A 340 28.53 5.73 -13.21
CA ARG A 340 28.55 6.90 -12.32
C ARG A 340 27.17 7.54 -12.44
N LEU A 341 26.26 7.17 -11.52
CA LEU A 341 25.38 8.20 -10.96
C LEU A 341 26.34 9.24 -10.41
N ASN A 342 26.57 10.29 -11.19
CA ASN A 342 27.56 11.27 -10.87
C ASN A 342 27.12 12.04 -9.60
N ALA A 343 28.01 12.80 -8.96
CA ALA A 343 27.68 13.47 -7.70
C ALA A 343 26.44 14.40 -7.82
N ARG A 344 26.15 14.88 -9.03
CA ARG A 344 24.95 15.65 -9.38
C ARG A 344 23.71 14.77 -9.45
N GLU A 345 23.77 13.57 -10.02
CA GLU A 345 22.66 12.61 -10.15
C GLU A 345 22.28 11.94 -8.81
N ILE A 346 23.25 11.55 -7.97
CA ILE A 346 22.95 11.15 -6.59
C ILE A 346 22.41 12.34 -5.78
N ALA A 347 22.87 13.56 -6.06
CA ALA A 347 22.29 14.76 -5.46
C ALA A 347 20.96 15.18 -6.11
N GLU A 348 20.60 14.72 -7.32
CA GLU A 348 19.34 15.01 -8.02
C GLU A 348 18.27 13.98 -7.66
N ALA A 349 18.59 12.68 -7.63
CA ALA A 349 17.75 11.68 -6.97
C ALA A 349 17.56 12.02 -5.48
N GLY A 350 18.64 12.39 -4.79
CA GLY A 350 18.56 12.86 -3.40
C GLY A 350 17.88 14.23 -3.23
N ARG A 351 17.85 15.11 -4.24
CA ARG A 351 17.07 16.37 -4.21
C ARG A 351 15.60 16.07 -4.44
N ALA A 352 15.27 15.32 -5.49
CA ALA A 352 13.94 14.79 -5.76
C ALA A 352 13.38 14.01 -4.56
N MET A 353 14.21 13.30 -3.79
CA MET A 353 13.82 12.62 -2.55
C MET A 353 13.95 13.46 -1.27
N ARG A 354 14.56 14.65 -1.31
CA ARG A 354 14.40 15.73 -0.31
C ARG A 354 13.28 16.71 -0.68
N GLU A 355 12.67 16.55 -1.85
CA GLU A 355 11.53 17.30 -2.37
C GLU A 355 10.27 16.44 -2.19
N ALA A 356 10.21 15.24 -2.73
CA ALA A 356 9.22 14.23 -2.36
C ALA A 356 9.30 13.84 -0.86
N GLY A 357 10.49 13.85 -0.26
CA GLY A 357 10.67 13.67 1.20
C GLY A 357 10.25 14.86 2.06
N ARG A 358 9.77 15.97 1.46
CA ARG A 358 8.97 16.99 2.17
C ARG A 358 7.47 16.69 2.13
N ASP A 359 7.03 15.76 1.28
CA ASP A 359 5.65 15.34 1.08
C ASP A 359 5.40 13.88 1.54
N ASP A 360 6.16 13.38 2.52
CA ASP A 360 6.08 11.97 2.95
C ASP A 360 5.69 11.76 4.43
N CYS A 361 4.41 11.97 4.70
CA CYS A 361 3.63 11.23 5.70
C CYS A 361 2.33 10.82 5.01
N LEU A 362 1.88 9.58 5.25
CA LEU A 362 0.75 8.84 4.60
C LEU A 362 -0.75 9.44 4.96
N ALA A 363 -2.49 10.32 3.75
CA ALA A 363 -3.97 10.59 3.65
C ALA A 363 -4.69 9.54 2.80
N SER A 364 -5.65 8.89 3.45
CA SER A 364 -6.59 7.92 2.92
C SER A 364 -7.88 8.63 2.47
N LEU A 365 -8.97 7.87 2.29
CA LEU A 365 -10.31 8.38 2.07
C LEU A 365 -11.29 7.80 3.12
N PRO A 366 -12.13 8.61 3.78
CA PRO A 366 -13.36 8.12 4.40
C PRO A 366 -14.38 7.68 3.33
N SER A 367 -15.33 6.83 3.71
CA SER A 367 -16.26 6.20 2.76
C SER A 367 -17.65 5.88 3.36
N GLY A 368 -18.68 5.93 2.50
CA GLY A 368 -20.08 5.53 2.77
C GLY A 368 -21.04 6.69 3.09
N PRO A 369 -22.36 6.44 3.25
CA PRO A 369 -23.08 5.15 3.19
C PRO A 369 -24.18 5.07 2.09
N ALA A 370 -24.95 3.97 2.05
CA ALA A 370 -26.00 3.67 1.06
C ALA A 370 -27.37 3.41 1.71
N PRO A 371 -28.49 3.33 0.94
CA PRO A 371 -29.48 2.27 1.19
C PRO A 371 -30.28 1.73 -0.03
N ALA A 372 -31.02 0.64 0.25
CA ALA A 372 -32.29 0.17 -0.36
C ALA A 372 -32.31 -0.48 -1.77
N ARG A 373 -33.31 -1.38 -1.94
CA ARG A 373 -33.62 -2.18 -3.14
C ARG A 373 -35.11 -2.04 -3.50
N PRO A 374 -35.51 -2.22 -4.78
CA PRO A 374 -36.85 -2.65 -5.15
C PRO A 374 -37.04 -4.17 -4.99
N SER A 375 -38.28 -4.63 -4.98
CA SER A 375 -38.68 -6.05 -4.90
C SER A 375 -38.80 -6.71 -6.30
N ALA A 376 -38.88 -8.05 -6.32
CA ALA A 376 -39.14 -8.82 -7.53
C ALA A 376 -40.62 -8.72 -8.01
N PRO A 377 -40.88 -9.13 -9.25
CA PRO A 377 -41.90 -10.15 -9.47
C PRO A 377 -41.30 -11.45 -10.05
N THR A 378 -41.90 -12.57 -9.64
CA THR A 378 -41.68 -13.90 -10.21
C THR A 378 -42.58 -14.12 -11.42
N GLY A 379 -42.03 -14.49 -12.58
CA GLY A 379 -42.81 -14.88 -13.77
C GLY A 379 -41.97 -14.88 -15.06
N SER A 380 -41.74 -16.06 -15.64
CA SER A 380 -41.18 -16.26 -16.99
C SER A 380 -42.32 -16.16 -18.03
N VAL A 381 -42.17 -15.92 -19.36
CA VAL A 381 -41.14 -16.12 -20.42
C VAL A 381 -41.39 -15.02 -21.52
N PRO A 382 -40.48 -14.58 -22.44
CA PRO A 382 -39.06 -14.88 -22.73
C PRO A 382 -38.12 -13.63 -22.63
N ASP A 383 -36.90 -13.73 -23.19
CA ASP A 383 -35.91 -12.65 -23.31
C ASP A 383 -35.88 -11.96 -24.71
N PRO A 384 -35.97 -10.61 -24.79
CA PRO A 384 -35.66 -9.80 -25.97
C PRO A 384 -34.16 -9.42 -26.06
N PRO A 385 -33.66 -8.87 -27.20
CA PRO A 385 -32.24 -8.60 -27.41
C PRO A 385 -31.69 -7.48 -26.52
N HIS A 386 -30.54 -7.72 -25.87
CA HIS A 386 -29.84 -6.70 -25.09
C HIS A 386 -29.25 -5.58 -25.97
N PRO A 387 -29.50 -4.29 -25.67
CA PRO A 387 -28.66 -3.22 -26.19
C PRO A 387 -27.23 -3.37 -25.64
N ALA A 388 -26.25 -2.98 -26.44
CA ALA A 388 -24.84 -3.24 -26.14
C ALA A 388 -24.41 -2.68 -24.77
N ARG A 389 -23.62 -3.46 -24.02
CA ARG A 389 -22.91 -2.97 -22.83
C ARG A 389 -22.02 -1.79 -23.23
N VAL A 390 -22.43 -0.59 -22.85
CA VAL A 390 -21.51 0.55 -22.77
C VAL A 390 -20.59 0.31 -21.58
N VAL A 391 -19.54 -0.49 -21.84
CA VAL A 391 -18.28 -0.34 -21.10
C VAL A 391 -17.93 1.14 -21.18
N PRO A 392 -17.56 1.82 -20.08
CA PRO A 392 -17.01 3.15 -20.16
C PRO A 392 -15.75 3.06 -21.04
N GLN A 393 -15.86 3.47 -22.29
CA GLN A 393 -14.72 3.54 -23.19
C GLN A 393 -13.82 4.61 -22.61
N VAL A 394 -12.77 4.18 -21.90
CA VAL A 394 -11.68 5.08 -21.54
C VAL A 394 -11.15 5.59 -22.86
N ASP A 395 -11.34 6.89 -23.12
CA ASP A 395 -11.07 7.49 -24.43
C ASP A 395 -9.67 7.03 -24.87
N PRO A 396 -9.53 6.27 -25.98
CA PRO A 396 -8.25 5.65 -26.35
C PRO A 396 -7.13 6.68 -26.53
N VAL A 397 -7.48 7.94 -26.77
CA VAL A 397 -6.55 9.08 -26.81
C VAL A 397 -5.99 9.40 -25.42
N LEU A 398 -6.80 9.31 -24.35
CA LEU A 398 -6.35 9.48 -22.97
C LEU A 398 -5.44 8.33 -22.52
N ASP A 399 -5.80 7.09 -22.84
CA ASP A 399 -4.99 5.90 -22.51
C ASP A 399 -3.66 5.89 -23.27
N GLN A 400 -3.67 6.21 -24.57
CA GLN A 400 -2.45 6.33 -25.36
C GLN A 400 -1.58 7.50 -24.89
N ALA A 401 -2.18 8.62 -24.46
CA ALA A 401 -1.44 9.74 -23.90
C ALA A 401 -0.82 9.43 -22.53
N ALA A 402 -1.55 8.73 -21.65
CA ALA A 402 -1.01 8.25 -20.38
C ALA A 402 0.23 7.39 -20.62
N ARG A 403 0.13 6.35 -21.47
CA ARG A 403 1.26 5.48 -21.85
C ARG A 403 2.45 6.24 -22.43
N PHE A 404 2.24 7.38 -23.09
CA PHE A 404 3.34 8.24 -23.53
C PHE A 404 3.94 9.10 -22.40
N CYS A 405 3.15 9.57 -21.43
CA CYS A 405 3.69 10.20 -20.21
C CYS A 405 4.49 9.22 -19.34
N ASP A 406 4.01 7.99 -19.19
CA ASP A 406 4.66 6.94 -18.41
C ASP A 406 6.03 6.56 -19.00
N GLN A 407 6.18 6.69 -20.32
CA GLN A 407 7.44 6.48 -21.06
C GLN A 407 8.36 7.72 -21.11
N GLY A 408 8.02 8.84 -20.46
CA GLY A 408 8.79 10.10 -20.56
C GLY A 408 8.75 10.72 -21.97
N ARG A 409 7.65 10.48 -22.70
CA ARG A 409 7.40 10.93 -24.09
C ARG A 409 6.27 11.95 -24.13
N GLU A 410 6.25 12.89 -23.18
CA GLU A 410 5.20 13.91 -23.02
C GLU A 410 4.89 14.68 -24.32
N GLY A 411 5.87 14.94 -25.19
CA GLY A 411 5.63 15.56 -26.50
C GLY A 411 4.73 14.73 -27.43
N GLN A 412 4.76 13.40 -27.32
CA GLN A 412 3.88 12.48 -28.04
C GLN A 412 2.54 12.29 -27.31
N ALA A 413 2.51 12.38 -25.98
CA ALA A 413 1.26 12.49 -25.23
C ALA A 413 0.45 13.73 -25.66
N LEU A 414 1.10 14.90 -25.78
CA LEU A 414 0.48 16.12 -26.33
C LEU A 414 -0.01 15.92 -27.77
N ALA A 415 0.80 15.33 -28.65
CA ALA A 415 0.43 15.06 -30.04
C ALA A 415 -0.72 14.04 -30.21
N VAL A 416 -0.95 13.20 -29.19
CA VAL A 416 -2.13 12.33 -29.09
C VAL A 416 -3.32 13.12 -28.55
N LEU A 417 -3.21 13.78 -27.40
CA LEU A 417 -4.30 14.55 -26.78
C LEU A 417 -4.88 15.63 -27.70
N ALA A 418 -4.05 16.25 -28.54
CA ALA A 418 -4.49 17.22 -29.56
C ALA A 418 -5.50 16.65 -30.58
N LYS A 419 -5.68 15.32 -30.66
CA LYS A 419 -6.66 14.64 -31.52
C LYS A 419 -8.04 14.45 -30.86
N SER A 420 -8.16 14.64 -29.54
CA SER A 420 -9.43 14.57 -28.80
C SER A 420 -9.78 15.97 -28.25
N PRO A 421 -10.80 16.66 -28.79
CA PRO A 421 -11.19 18.00 -28.30
C PRO A 421 -11.96 17.98 -26.96
N THR A 422 -12.12 16.81 -26.34
CA THR A 422 -12.91 16.64 -25.11
C THR A 422 -12.35 17.48 -23.95
N ARG A 423 -13.23 17.88 -23.02
CA ARG A 423 -12.80 18.60 -21.79
C ARG A 423 -11.78 17.79 -20.99
N GLN A 424 -11.90 16.47 -20.97
CA GLN A 424 -11.00 15.57 -20.26
C GLN A 424 -9.63 15.48 -20.95
N ALA A 425 -9.57 15.38 -22.29
CA ALA A 425 -8.31 15.43 -23.02
C ALA A 425 -7.61 16.78 -22.86
N ARG A 426 -8.35 17.89 -22.97
CA ARG A 426 -7.82 19.24 -22.69
C ARG A 426 -7.33 19.38 -21.25
N HIS A 427 -8.02 18.85 -20.25
CA HIS A 427 -7.53 18.87 -18.86
C HIS A 427 -6.24 18.05 -18.72
N ARG A 428 -6.16 16.85 -19.30
CA ARG A 428 -4.91 16.08 -19.35
C ARG A 428 -3.79 16.86 -20.06
N THR A 429 -4.06 17.56 -21.15
CA THR A 429 -3.08 18.41 -21.86
C THR A 429 -2.47 19.46 -20.92
N ALA A 430 -3.27 20.12 -20.10
CA ALA A 430 -2.77 21.07 -19.10
C ALA A 430 -1.86 20.41 -18.04
N LEU A 431 -2.19 19.20 -17.58
CA LEU A 431 -1.35 18.44 -16.64
C LEU A 431 -0.02 17.98 -17.30
N VAL A 432 -0.03 17.64 -18.59
CA VAL A 432 1.20 17.33 -19.35
C VAL A 432 2.06 18.58 -19.55
N TYR A 433 1.45 19.74 -19.81
CA TYR A 433 2.17 21.01 -19.82
C TYR A 433 2.78 21.37 -18.45
N GLN A 434 2.07 21.12 -17.33
CA GLN A 434 2.65 21.26 -15.99
C GLN A 434 3.89 20.38 -15.78
N ARG A 435 3.83 19.09 -16.17
CA ARG A 435 4.99 18.17 -16.10
C ARG A 435 6.19 18.65 -16.91
N LEU A 436 5.93 19.25 -18.08
CA LEU A 436 6.96 19.83 -18.95
C LEU A 436 7.48 21.21 -18.50
N GLY A 437 6.99 21.77 -17.39
CA GLY A 437 7.32 23.14 -16.97
C GLY A 437 6.70 24.25 -17.84
N ARG A 438 5.79 23.88 -18.75
CA ARG A 438 5.11 24.76 -19.73
C ARG A 438 3.89 25.43 -19.10
N PHE A 439 4.12 26.12 -17.99
CA PHE A 439 3.06 26.68 -17.15
C PHE A 439 2.17 27.73 -17.86
N PRO A 440 2.68 28.61 -18.75
CA PRO A 440 1.81 29.53 -19.50
C PRO A 440 0.78 28.81 -20.37
N GLU A 441 1.17 27.74 -21.06
CA GLU A 441 0.28 26.93 -21.90
C GLU A 441 -0.71 26.12 -21.05
N ALA A 442 -0.27 25.58 -19.91
CA ALA A 442 -1.17 24.95 -18.95
C ALA A 442 -2.28 25.92 -18.48
N VAL A 443 -1.92 27.17 -18.14
CA VAL A 443 -2.90 28.21 -17.76
C VAL A 443 -3.88 28.48 -18.90
N SER A 444 -3.42 28.72 -20.12
CA SER A 444 -4.31 29.04 -21.25
C SER A 444 -5.34 27.93 -21.53
N VAL A 445 -4.95 26.65 -21.39
CA VAL A 445 -5.86 25.50 -21.51
C VAL A 445 -6.87 25.46 -20.34
N LEU A 446 -6.44 25.76 -19.12
CA LEU A 446 -7.30 25.75 -17.92
C LEU A 446 -8.27 26.95 -17.90
N GLU A 447 -7.85 28.13 -18.34
CA GLU A 447 -8.74 29.29 -18.60
C GLU A 447 -9.76 29.00 -19.70
N GLY A 448 -9.39 28.19 -20.70
CA GLY A 448 -10.33 27.64 -21.69
C GLY A 448 -11.41 26.76 -21.04
N LEU A 449 -11.00 25.81 -20.21
CA LEU A 449 -11.92 24.92 -19.47
C LEU A 449 -12.79 25.67 -18.45
N LEU A 450 -12.25 26.71 -17.79
CA LEU A 450 -12.97 27.50 -16.80
C LEU A 450 -13.94 28.53 -17.40
N ARG A 451 -13.85 28.83 -18.70
CA ARG A 451 -14.93 29.51 -19.45
C ARG A 451 -16.09 28.57 -19.75
N GLU A 452 -15.83 27.27 -19.84
CA GLU A 452 -16.81 26.22 -20.12
C GLU A 452 -17.46 25.61 -18.86
N ASP A 453 -16.75 25.63 -17.73
CA ASP A 453 -17.22 25.23 -16.40
C ASP A 453 -16.60 26.16 -15.32
N PRO A 454 -17.18 27.34 -15.08
CA PRO A 454 -16.64 28.33 -14.14
C PRO A 454 -16.72 27.94 -12.66
N ALA A 455 -17.36 26.80 -12.33
CA ALA A 455 -17.51 26.31 -10.96
C ALA A 455 -16.55 25.15 -10.64
N ASN A 456 -15.70 24.74 -11.58
CA ASN A 456 -14.84 23.58 -11.42
C ASN A 456 -13.69 23.82 -10.43
N ALA A 457 -13.86 23.38 -9.18
CA ALA A 457 -12.83 23.49 -8.15
C ALA A 457 -11.51 22.77 -8.52
N VAL A 458 -11.56 21.68 -9.29
CA VAL A 458 -10.34 20.97 -9.73
C VAL A 458 -9.56 21.80 -10.75
N TYR A 459 -10.24 22.35 -11.76
CA TYR A 459 -9.59 23.22 -12.74
C TYR A 459 -9.08 24.52 -12.12
N LEU A 460 -9.79 25.11 -11.16
CA LEU A 460 -9.31 26.27 -10.39
C LEU A 460 -8.04 25.96 -9.57
N LYS A 461 -7.97 24.76 -8.98
CA LYS A 461 -6.78 24.27 -8.27
C LYS A 461 -5.60 24.04 -9.23
N ASP A 462 -5.83 23.43 -10.39
CA ASP A 462 -4.78 23.23 -11.39
C ASP A 462 -4.33 24.57 -12.00
N LEU A 463 -5.25 25.51 -12.22
CA LEU A 463 -4.98 26.85 -12.69
C LEU A 463 -4.04 27.56 -11.72
N GLY A 464 -4.41 27.65 -10.44
CA GLY A 464 -3.60 28.36 -9.45
C GLY A 464 -2.21 27.76 -9.22
N ILE A 465 -2.04 26.44 -9.38
CA ILE A 465 -0.72 25.80 -9.39
C ILE A 465 0.10 26.30 -10.60
N SER A 466 -0.48 26.24 -11.81
CA SER A 466 0.19 26.71 -13.02
C SER A 466 0.49 28.21 -13.00
N GLU A 467 -0.43 29.03 -12.49
CA GLU A 467 -0.25 30.48 -12.34
C GLU A 467 0.89 30.83 -11.38
N HIS A 468 0.96 30.18 -10.22
CA HIS A 468 2.06 30.42 -9.28
C HIS A 468 3.41 30.08 -9.91
N LEU A 469 3.51 28.93 -10.58
CA LEU A 469 4.73 28.47 -11.25
C LEU A 469 5.07 29.31 -12.50
N SER A 470 4.08 29.97 -13.12
CA SER A 470 4.27 31.00 -14.15
C SER A 470 4.48 32.42 -13.59
N GLY A 471 4.68 32.58 -12.28
CA GLY A 471 4.88 33.87 -11.61
C GLY A 471 3.63 34.68 -11.26
N ARG A 472 2.44 34.32 -11.77
CA ARG A 472 1.12 34.93 -11.48
C ARG A 472 0.60 34.57 -10.08
N THR A 473 1.42 34.80 -9.06
CA THR A 473 1.17 34.36 -7.68
C THR A 473 0.07 35.17 -6.97
N LYS A 474 -0.41 36.30 -7.53
CA LYS A 474 -1.61 37.00 -7.01
C LYS A 474 -2.89 36.25 -7.43
N ASP A 475 -3.00 35.94 -8.70
CA ASP A 475 -4.13 35.23 -9.32
C ASP A 475 -4.24 33.80 -8.78
N ALA A 476 -3.10 33.11 -8.63
CA ALA A 476 -3.02 31.81 -8.00
C ALA A 476 -3.67 31.74 -6.61
N VAL A 477 -3.48 32.79 -5.78
CA VAL A 477 -4.11 32.89 -4.46
C VAL A 477 -5.62 33.08 -4.59
N ARG A 478 -6.07 34.03 -5.43
CA ARG A 478 -7.49 34.31 -5.70
C ARG A 478 -8.25 33.04 -6.11
N ASP A 479 -7.67 32.25 -7.01
CA ASP A 479 -8.37 31.11 -7.63
C ASP A 479 -8.20 29.80 -6.85
N LEU A 480 -7.12 29.62 -6.09
CA LEU A 480 -7.07 28.57 -5.04
C LEU A 480 -8.03 28.86 -3.90
N GLU A 481 -8.20 30.12 -3.47
CA GLU A 481 -9.27 30.47 -2.54
C GLU A 481 -10.66 30.24 -3.14
N ARG A 482 -10.87 30.54 -4.44
CA ARG A 482 -12.13 30.25 -5.13
C ARG A 482 -12.40 28.75 -5.18
N SER A 483 -11.39 27.95 -5.48
CA SER A 483 -11.42 26.49 -5.37
C SER A 483 -11.85 26.04 -3.97
N LEU A 484 -11.31 26.63 -2.90
CA LEU A 484 -11.66 26.29 -1.51
C LEU A 484 -12.98 26.87 -1.02
N ARG A 485 -13.53 27.89 -1.69
CA ARG A 485 -14.92 28.35 -1.49
C ARG A 485 -15.93 27.37 -2.11
N LEU A 486 -15.57 26.72 -3.22
CA LEU A 486 -16.41 25.76 -3.95
C LEU A 486 -16.29 24.32 -3.42
N ALA A 487 -15.08 23.89 -3.04
CA ALA A 487 -14.81 22.58 -2.44
C ALA A 487 -13.89 22.74 -1.20
N PRO A 488 -14.45 23.05 -0.01
CA PRO A 488 -13.67 23.27 1.22
C PRO A 488 -12.88 22.04 1.73
N ASP A 489 -13.21 20.84 1.23
CA ASP A 489 -12.51 19.58 1.53
C ASP A 489 -11.47 19.18 0.47
N LEU A 490 -11.27 19.97 -0.58
CA LEU A 490 -10.23 19.75 -1.60
C LEU A 490 -8.85 20.08 -1.04
N LEU A 491 -8.34 19.19 -0.18
CA LEU A 491 -7.11 19.38 0.60
C LEU A 491 -5.87 19.70 -0.25
N ALA A 492 -5.84 19.29 -1.53
CA ALA A 492 -4.79 19.67 -2.47
C ALA A 492 -4.73 21.20 -2.69
N ALA A 493 -5.88 21.87 -2.82
CA ALA A 493 -5.93 23.34 -2.92
C ALA A 493 -5.46 24.01 -1.60
N THR A 494 -5.78 23.42 -0.44
CA THR A 494 -5.27 23.86 0.87
C THR A 494 -3.75 23.74 0.95
N GLN A 495 -3.17 22.63 0.46
CA GLN A 495 -1.72 22.43 0.42
C GLN A 495 -1.06 23.46 -0.50
N SER A 496 -1.52 23.59 -1.75
CA SER A 496 -0.97 24.56 -2.72
C SER A 496 -1.04 26.00 -2.19
N LEU A 497 -2.21 26.44 -1.71
CA LEU A 497 -2.39 27.79 -1.18
C LEU A 497 -1.55 28.02 0.08
N GLY A 498 -1.49 27.06 1.00
CA GLY A 498 -0.66 27.15 2.20
C GLY A 498 0.84 27.19 1.91
N THR A 499 1.31 26.47 0.88
CA THR A 499 2.71 26.54 0.40
C THR A 499 3.00 27.91 -0.22
N ILE A 500 2.10 28.43 -1.06
CA ILE A 500 2.22 29.76 -1.67
C ILE A 500 2.27 30.86 -0.61
N LEU A 501 1.37 30.83 0.37
CA LEU A 501 1.34 31.79 1.48
C LEU A 501 2.62 31.74 2.33
N GLN A 502 3.16 30.54 2.59
CA GLN A 502 4.45 30.39 3.28
C GLN A 502 5.62 30.96 2.47
N ALA A 503 5.67 30.68 1.16
CA ALA A 503 6.71 31.20 0.26
C ALA A 503 6.70 32.75 0.17
N ARG A 504 5.51 33.37 0.31
CA ARG A 504 5.35 34.83 0.38
C ARG A 504 5.59 35.43 1.78
N GLY A 505 5.85 34.61 2.80
CA GLY A 505 6.03 35.07 4.18
C GLY A 505 4.75 35.27 4.98
N ASN A 506 3.55 35.07 4.39
CA ASN A 506 2.23 35.15 5.05
C ASN A 506 1.97 33.95 6.00
N ARG A 507 2.92 33.67 6.91
CA ARG A 507 2.93 32.51 7.82
C ARG A 507 1.67 32.43 8.69
N GLY A 508 1.20 33.55 9.22
CA GLY A 508 -0.03 33.61 10.02
C GLY A 508 -1.28 33.23 9.22
N GLU A 509 -1.31 33.56 7.94
CA GLU A 509 -2.43 33.24 7.04
C GLU A 509 -2.44 31.76 6.64
N ALA A 510 -1.27 31.22 6.28
CA ALA A 510 -1.09 29.79 6.07
C ALA A 510 -1.48 28.98 7.31
N LEU A 511 -1.13 29.46 8.51
CA LEU A 511 -1.53 28.83 9.76
C LEU A 511 -3.05 28.89 10.01
N ARG A 512 -3.71 30.03 9.73
CA ARG A 512 -5.19 30.12 9.79
C ARG A 512 -5.85 29.14 8.81
N LEU A 513 -5.33 29.07 7.58
CA LEU A 513 -5.80 28.16 6.53
C LEU A 513 -5.68 26.69 6.96
N TYR A 514 -4.50 26.27 7.43
CA TYR A 514 -4.27 24.90 7.90
C TYR A 514 -5.14 24.55 9.12
N ARG A 515 -5.28 25.47 10.10
CA ARG A 515 -6.19 25.27 11.25
C ARG A 515 -7.65 25.13 10.82
N ARG A 516 -8.13 25.95 9.88
CA ARG A 516 -9.49 25.84 9.31
C ARG A 516 -9.69 24.51 8.60
N ALA A 517 -8.74 24.07 7.78
CA ALA A 517 -8.80 22.78 7.10
C ALA A 517 -8.87 21.60 8.10
N LEU A 518 -8.11 21.66 9.20
CA LEU A 518 -8.11 20.63 10.24
C LEU A 518 -9.42 20.52 11.04
N GLN A 519 -10.29 21.53 10.94
CA GLN A 519 -11.64 21.54 11.52
C GLN A 519 -12.71 20.97 10.57
N VAL A 520 -12.40 20.73 9.29
CA VAL A 520 -13.35 20.14 8.32
C VAL A 520 -13.59 18.66 8.67
N PRO A 521 -14.83 18.20 8.93
CA PRO A 521 -15.08 16.82 9.39
C PRO A 521 -14.58 15.72 8.45
N ALA A 522 -14.52 15.99 7.14
CA ALA A 522 -13.98 15.10 6.11
C ALA A 522 -12.47 14.80 6.25
N MET A 523 -11.76 15.44 7.18
CA MET A 523 -10.39 15.10 7.59
C MET A 523 -10.26 13.73 8.26
N LEU A 524 -11.33 13.17 8.83
CA LEU A 524 -11.31 11.84 9.45
C LEU A 524 -11.12 10.76 8.39
N GLY A 525 -10.07 9.93 8.51
CA GLY A 525 -9.76 8.94 7.50
C GLY A 525 -9.08 9.53 6.26
N ARG A 526 -8.48 10.73 6.36
CA ARG A 526 -7.51 11.27 5.40
C ARG A 526 -6.16 11.50 6.08
N GLU A 527 -5.60 10.48 6.73
CA GLU A 527 -4.45 10.61 7.64
C GLU A 527 -3.11 11.11 7.01
N PRO A 528 -2.51 10.52 5.97
CA PRO A 528 -1.07 11.66 4.87
C PRO A 528 -1.23 13.16 4.82
N LEU A 529 -1.99 13.68 3.87
CA LEU A 529 -2.29 15.09 3.70
C LEU A 529 -2.82 15.80 4.98
N ARG A 530 -3.56 15.12 5.87
CA ARG A 530 -3.90 15.68 7.20
C ARG A 530 -2.66 15.83 8.08
N THR A 531 -1.79 14.83 8.14
CA THR A 531 -0.54 14.86 8.90
C THR A 531 0.41 15.93 8.35
N GLN A 532 0.56 16.04 7.03
CA GLN A 532 1.31 17.11 6.36
C GLN A 532 0.78 18.52 6.69
N ILE A 533 -0.54 18.69 6.74
CA ILE A 533 -1.21 19.95 7.14
C ILE A 533 -1.00 20.21 8.65
N GLN A 534 -1.08 19.19 9.51
CA GLN A 534 -0.77 19.32 10.94
C GLN A 534 0.69 19.70 11.18
N ASP A 535 1.64 19.06 10.51
CA ASP A 535 3.06 19.34 10.65
C ASP A 535 3.43 20.71 10.07
N SER A 536 2.77 21.14 9.00
CA SER A 536 2.94 22.50 8.48
C SER A 536 2.38 23.54 9.45
N ALA A 537 1.22 23.31 10.06
CA ALA A 537 0.71 24.15 11.14
C ALA A 537 1.68 24.19 12.34
N ARG A 538 2.13 23.03 12.85
CA ARG A 538 3.09 22.91 13.98
C ARG A 538 4.44 23.57 13.66
N ARG A 539 4.92 23.49 12.42
CA ARG A 539 6.14 24.18 11.96
C ARG A 539 5.97 25.69 12.01
N LEU A 540 4.84 26.21 11.54
CA LEU A 540 4.54 27.64 11.57
C LEU A 540 4.31 28.17 12.98
N GLU A 541 3.65 27.39 13.84
CA GLU A 541 3.50 27.69 15.27
C GLU A 541 4.87 27.78 15.95
N ARG A 542 5.76 26.79 15.74
CA ARG A 542 7.14 26.82 16.27
C ARG A 542 8.00 27.96 15.70
N GLN A 543 7.72 28.44 14.49
CA GLN A 543 8.38 29.63 13.93
C GLN A 543 7.82 30.93 14.52
N ALA A 544 6.52 31.00 14.83
CA ALA A 544 5.89 32.16 15.48
C ALA A 544 6.13 32.23 17.01
N SER A 545 6.56 31.12 17.63
CA SER A 545 6.94 31.05 19.05
C SER A 545 8.45 31.14 19.29
N ARG A 546 9.24 31.55 18.30
CA ARG A 546 10.61 32.02 18.51
C ARG A 546 10.61 33.56 18.52
N PRO A 547 11.24 34.21 19.50
CA PRO A 547 11.44 35.66 19.50
C PRO A 547 12.42 36.09 18.39
#